data_AF-A0A7V0XF41-F1
#
_entry.id   AF-A0A7V0XF41-F1
#
_cell.length_a   1.000
_cell.length_b   1.000
_cell.length_c   1.000
_cell.angle_alpha   90.00
_cell.angle_beta   90.00
_cell.angle_gamma   90.00
#
_symmetry.space_group_name_H-M   'P 1'
#
loop_
_entity.id
_entity.type
_entity.pdbx_description
1 polymer ?
#
loop_
_entity_poly.entity_id
_entity_poly.type
_entity_poly.pdbx_seq_one_letter_code
_entity_poly.pdbx_strand_id
1 'polypeptide(L)' 'MSEAGQYLWWQCGECGHVLQAAEPPETCPSCSRKCEFRNVTCYTPDCGLSGPDPKLMGGNRQPGA' A
#
# COMPACT_ATOMS: atom_id res chain seq x y z
N MET A 1 -7.81 17.37 -14.77
CA MET A 1 -7.92 16.56 -13.54
C MET A 1 -7.19 15.25 -13.81
N SER A 2 -6.56 14.60 -12.81
CA SER A 2 -5.59 13.48 -12.93
C SER A 2 -4.17 14.03 -13.18
N GLU A 3 -3.11 13.69 -12.46
CA GLU A 3 -2.73 12.41 -11.86
C GLU A 3 -2.16 12.64 -10.45
N ALA A 4 -2.70 11.90 -9.47
CA ALA A 4 -2.03 11.68 -8.19
C ALA A 4 -0.87 10.69 -8.43
N GLY A 5 0.17 11.15 -9.11
CA GLY A 5 1.32 10.36 -9.52
C GLY A 5 2.58 10.81 -8.81
N GLN A 6 2.69 10.59 -7.49
CA GLN A 6 4.01 10.45 -6.85
C GLN A 6 3.86 9.92 -5.42
N TYR A 7 4.44 8.73 -5.19
CA TYR A 7 4.59 8.00 -3.92
C TYR A 7 3.38 7.18 -3.44
N LEU A 8 3.12 6.04 -4.10
CA LEU A 8 2.24 4.99 -3.58
C LEU A 8 3.03 3.95 -2.77
N TRP A 9 2.41 3.45 -1.71
CA TRP A 9 2.91 2.37 -0.89
C TRP A 9 2.09 1.10 -1.12
N TRP A 10 2.79 0.00 -1.34
CA TRP A 10 2.23 -1.31 -1.64
C TRP A 10 2.67 -2.30 -0.58
N GLN A 11 1.72 -2.93 0.10
CA GLN A 11 2.00 -3.99 1.06
C GLN A 11 1.74 -5.35 0.41
N CYS A 12 2.73 -6.24 0.47
CA CYS A 12 2.58 -7.63 0.09
C CYS A 12 1.62 -8.33 1.05
N GLY A 13 0.54 -8.93 0.53
CA GLY A 13 -0.40 -9.71 1.32
C GLY A 13 0.17 -11.04 1.85
N GLU A 14 1.23 -11.56 1.23
CA GLU A 14 1.83 -12.85 1.60
C GLU A 14 2.85 -12.72 2.73
N CYS A 15 3.76 -11.74 2.65
CA CYS A 15 4.85 -11.58 3.61
C CYS A 15 4.76 -10.29 4.44
N GLY A 16 3.84 -9.37 4.12
CA GLY A 16 3.74 -8.06 4.79
C GLY A 16 4.80 -7.04 4.35
N HIS A 17 5.65 -7.36 3.36
CA HIS A 17 6.67 -6.44 2.86
C HIS A 17 6.03 -5.21 2.20
N VAL A 18 6.45 -4.02 2.62
CA VAL A 18 5.98 -2.76 2.03
C VAL A 18 7.04 -2.24 1.06
N LEU A 19 6.64 -2.04 -0.19
CA LEU A 19 7.45 -1.34 -1.18
C LEU A 19 6.78 -0.03 -1.61
N GLN A 20 7.60 0.87 -2.13
CA GLN A 20 7.13 2.13 -2.68
C GLN A 20 7.33 2.11 -4.20
N ALA A 21 6.25 2.19 -4.94
CA ALA A 21 6.27 2.14 -6.41
C ALA A 21 5.01 2.79 -6.97
N ALA A 22 5.04 3.29 -8.20
CA ALA A 22 3.84 3.76 -8.88
C ALA A 22 2.88 2.59 -9.17
N GLU A 23 3.44 1.43 -9.54
CA GLU A 23 2.70 0.22 -9.85
C GLU A 23 3.35 -0.98 -9.13
N PRO A 24 2.56 -1.91 -8.58
CA PRO A 24 3.11 -3.06 -7.88
C PRO A 24 3.63 -4.09 -8.90
N PRO A 25 4.79 -4.72 -8.65
CA PRO A 25 5.29 -5.79 -9.49
C PRO A 25 4.44 -7.06 -9.32
N GLU A 26 4.43 -7.92 -10.34
CA GLU A 26 3.78 -9.25 -10.24
C GLU A 26 4.50 -10.19 -9.28
N THR A 27 5.81 -9.98 -9.08
CA THR A 27 6.66 -10.80 -8.22
C THR A 27 7.21 -9.94 -7.09
N CYS A 28 7.02 -10.38 -5.85
CA CYS A 28 7.52 -9.65 -4.70
C CYS A 28 9.04 -9.78 -4.57
N PRO A 29 9.80 -8.67 -4.40
CA PRO A 29 11.26 -8.75 -4.25
C PRO A 29 11.71 -9.32 -2.90
N SER A 30 10.82 -9.41 -1.92
CA SER A 30 11.15 -9.94 -0.59
C SER A 30 10.98 -11.45 -0.49
N CYS A 31 9.93 -12.01 -1.09
CA CYS A 31 9.68 -13.46 -1.07
C CYS A 31 9.89 -14.14 -2.44
N SER A 32 10.11 -13.38 -3.51
CA SER A 32 10.34 -13.87 -4.88
C SER A 32 9.23 -14.76 -5.43
N ARG A 33 7.97 -14.50 -5.02
CA ARG A 33 6.78 -15.21 -5.50
C ARG A 33 5.75 -14.23 -6.04
N LYS A 34 4.77 -14.76 -6.77
CA LYS A 34 3.61 -13.98 -7.23
C LYS A 34 2.69 -13.71 -6.06
N CYS A 35 2.50 -12.44 -5.71
CA CYS A 35 1.76 -12.01 -4.53
C CYS A 35 0.84 -10.85 -4.88
N GLU A 36 -0.28 -10.75 -4.17
CA GLU A 36 -1.17 -9.59 -4.29
C GLU A 36 -0.65 -8.44 -3.43
N PHE A 37 -0.47 -7.28 -4.06
CA PHE A 37 -0.05 -6.05 -3.40
C PHE A 37 -1.25 -5.17 -3.11
N ARG A 38 -1.49 -4.90 -1.84
CA ARG A 38 -2.53 -3.97 -1.41
C ARG A 38 -1.97 -2.56 -1.34
N ASN A 39 -2.66 -1.62 -1.96
CA ASN A 39 -2.30 -0.21 -1.84
C ASN A 39 -2.58 0.25 -0.41
N VAL A 40 -1.52 0.55 0.34
CA VAL A 40 -1.57 1.07 1.72
C VAL A 40 -1.15 2.54 1.75
N THR A 41 -1.31 3.23 0.62
CA THR A 41 -0.93 4.64 0.48
C THR A 41 -1.85 5.47 1.35
N CYS A 42 -1.22 6.31 2.15
CA CYS A 42 -1.89 7.33 2.91
C CYS A 42 -2.39 8.43 1.97
N TYR A 43 -3.67 8.41 1.59
CA TYR A 43 -4.29 9.44 0.75
C TYR A 43 -4.93 10.59 1.54
N THR A 44 -4.83 10.56 2.88
CA THR A 44 -5.50 11.52 3.77
C THR A 44 -4.47 12.32 4.57
N PRO A 45 -4.54 13.66 4.58
CA PRO A 45 -3.55 14.52 5.25
C PRO A 45 -3.53 14.40 6.80
N ASP A 46 -4.42 13.59 7.39
CA ASP A 46 -4.53 13.36 8.83
C ASP A 46 -3.73 12.13 9.32
N CYS A 47 -3.30 11.27 8.40
CA CYS A 47 -2.49 10.11 8.77
C CYS A 47 -1.05 10.58 8.99
N GLY A 48 -0.74 10.83 10.27
CA GLY A 48 0.53 11.35 10.76
C GLY A 48 1.73 10.80 9.99
N LEU A 49 2.52 11.73 9.44
CA LEU A 49 3.56 11.62 8.40
C LEU A 49 4.69 10.60 8.67
N SER A 50 4.39 9.35 9.00
CA SER A 50 5.40 8.41 9.53
C SER A 50 5.24 6.96 9.07
N GLY A 51 4.42 6.66 8.06
CA GLY A 51 4.43 5.30 7.49
C GLY A 51 3.20 4.86 6.71
N PRO A 52 3.17 3.59 6.29
CA PRO A 52 1.99 2.95 5.72
C PRO A 52 0.83 2.94 6.73
N ASP A 53 -0.39 3.17 6.25
CA ASP A 53 -1.54 3.35 7.12
C ASP A 53 -1.82 2.08 7.97
N PRO A 54 -1.77 2.18 9.31
CA PRO A 54 -1.97 1.03 10.19
C PRO A 54 -3.39 0.48 10.15
N LYS A 55 -4.39 1.25 9.68
CA LYS A 55 -5.78 0.79 9.53
C LYS A 55 -5.93 -0.11 8.31
N LEU A 56 -5.14 0.13 7.26
CA LEU A 56 -5.03 -0.72 6.08
C LEU A 56 -4.25 -2.01 6.34
N MET A 57 -3.28 -1.98 7.25
CA MET A 57 -2.53 -3.17 7.68
C MET A 57 -3.31 -4.10 8.61
N GLY A 58 -4.41 -3.65 9.21
CA GLY A 58 -5.15 -4.41 10.23
C GLY A 58 -6.67 -4.27 10.12
N GLY A 59 -7.30 -5.15 9.33
CA GLY A 59 -8.67 -5.60 9.58
C GLY A 59 -9.83 -4.61 9.30
N ASN A 60 -10.47 -4.81 8.14
CA ASN A 60 -11.92 -4.73 7.92
C ASN A 60 -12.77 -3.69 8.71
N ARG A 61 -12.58 -2.40 8.43
CA ARG A 61 -13.65 -1.39 8.32
C ARG A 61 -13.02 -0.21 7.60
N GLN A 62 -13.42 0.14 6.38
CA GLN A 62 -14.54 1.07 6.15
C GLN A 62 -14.94 1.09 4.66
N PRO A 63 -16.23 1.00 4.33
CA PRO A 63 -16.76 1.46 3.05
C PRO A 63 -16.85 3.00 3.06
N GLY A 64 -16.36 3.64 1.98
CA GLY A 64 -16.72 5.00 1.56
C GLY A 64 -16.39 6.16 2.52
N ALA A 65 -15.40 6.97 2.14
CA ALA A 65 -15.44 8.43 2.26
C ALA A 65 -14.40 9.01 1.31
#